data_AF-A0ABD0Y0W6-F1
#
_entry.id   AF-A0ABD0Y0W6-F1
#
_cell.length_a   1.000
_cell.length_b   1.000
_cell.length_c   1.000
_cell.angle_alpha   90.00
_cell.angle_beta   90.00
_cell.angle_gamma   90.00
#
_symmetry.space_group_name_H-M   'P 1'
#
loop_
_entity.id
_entity.type
_entity.pdbx_description
1 polymer ?
#
loop_
_entity_poly.entity_id
_entity_poly.type
_entity_poly.pdbx_seq_one_letter_code
_entity_poly.pdbx_strand_id
1 'polypeptide(L)'
;MNGRVAEALDVYWRCGAAVDPQRLGRLSRALVGAAAGAAAPRDAALGCPACRGPPLAPVTGPCGHTWCRPCAPAGRCPACRRAAPQPLADNVLVKAAVAKWWPLAAQADRLRHQAILLIAADLAEPAIAHLNAAIRVCEYPYLTSG
;
A
#
# COMPACT_ATOMS: atom_id res chain seq x y z
N MET A 1 29.97 -20.79 -2.80
CA MET A 1 29.35 -19.69 -2.01
C MET A 1 28.04 -19.30 -2.70
N ASN A 2 26.94 -19.97 -2.36
CA ASN A 2 25.61 -19.59 -2.86
C ASN A 2 25.14 -18.39 -2.06
N GLY A 3 25.44 -17.19 -2.55
CA GLY A 3 25.04 -15.95 -1.91
C GLY A 3 23.54 -15.71 -2.06
N ARG A 4 22.94 -15.10 -1.03
CA ARG A 4 21.54 -14.61 -1.01
C ARG A 4 21.12 -13.81 -2.27
N VAL A 5 22.10 -13.26 -2.99
CA VAL A 5 21.90 -12.55 -4.26
C VAL A 5 21.46 -13.49 -5.38
N ALA A 6 21.98 -14.72 -5.47
CA ALA A 6 21.58 -15.70 -6.48
C ALA A 6 20.15 -16.21 -6.25
N GLU A 7 19.76 -16.44 -5.00
CA GLU A 7 18.38 -16.78 -4.63
C GLU A 7 17.41 -15.63 -4.91
N ALA A 8 17.81 -14.39 -4.57
CA ALA A 8 17.02 -13.20 -4.90
C ALA A 8 16.88 -13.00 -6.41
N LEU A 9 17.94 -13.31 -7.19
CA LEU A 9 17.93 -13.26 -8.65
C LEU A 9 17.05 -14.35 -9.27
N ASP A 10 17.02 -15.57 -8.74
CA ASP A 10 16.10 -16.62 -9.21
C ASP A 10 14.64 -16.23 -8.98
N VAL A 11 14.33 -15.68 -7.80
CA VAL A 11 13.00 -15.13 -7.50
C VAL A 11 12.67 -13.96 -8.45
N TYR A 12 13.63 -13.05 -8.69
CA TYR A 12 13.46 -11.93 -9.62
C TYR A 12 13.28 -12.41 -11.07
N TRP A 13 14.03 -13.42 -11.51
CA TRP A 13 13.98 -13.97 -12.86
C TRP A 13 12.66 -14.69 -13.13
N ARG A 14 12.20 -15.52 -12.18
CA ARG A 14 10.89 -16.17 -12.25
C ARG A 14 9.73 -15.17 -12.21
N CYS A 15 9.94 -13.99 -11.61
CA CYS A 15 8.98 -12.88 -11.64
C CYS A 15 9.20 -11.88 -12.79
N GLY A 16 10.33 -11.94 -13.50
CA GLY A 16 10.71 -10.96 -14.53
C GLY A 16 9.78 -10.94 -15.73
N ALA A 17 9.15 -12.09 -16.03
CA ALA A 17 8.07 -12.19 -17.02
C ALA A 17 6.68 -11.78 -16.49
N ALA A 18 6.54 -11.58 -15.17
CA ALA A 18 5.26 -11.26 -14.52
C ALA A 18 5.08 -9.76 -14.23
N VAL A 19 6.17 -8.99 -14.16
CA VAL A 19 6.15 -7.56 -13.89
C VAL A 19 6.17 -6.79 -15.21
N ASP A 20 5.10 -6.05 -15.49
CA ASP A 20 5.01 -5.14 -16.63
C ASP A 20 6.09 -4.04 -16.51
N PRO A 21 7.03 -3.91 -17.49
CA PRO A 21 8.13 -2.95 -17.41
C PRO A 21 7.68 -1.49 -17.31
N GLN A 22 6.56 -1.12 -17.92
CA GLN A 22 6.01 0.24 -17.83
C GLN A 22 5.47 0.51 -16.43
N ARG A 23 4.83 -0.49 -15.79
CA ARG A 23 4.38 -0.37 -14.39
C ARG A 23 5.55 -0.19 -13.44
N LEU A 24 6.62 -0.97 -13.62
CA LEU A 24 7.82 -0.82 -12.81
C LEU A 24 8.46 0.56 -12.98
N GLY A 25 8.57 1.04 -14.22
CA GLY A 25 9.11 2.37 -14.52
C GLY A 25 8.28 3.52 -13.92
N ARG A 26 6.94 3.40 -13.92
CA ARG A 26 6.07 4.38 -13.27
C ARG A 26 6.24 4.39 -11.75
N LEU A 27 6.27 3.21 -11.12
CA LEU A 27 6.49 3.08 -9.68
C LEU A 27 7.86 3.64 -9.26
N SER A 28 8.93 3.29 -9.98
CA SER A 28 10.28 3.76 -9.65
C SER A 28 10.39 5.28 -9.75
N ARG A 29 9.87 5.88 -10.83
CA ARG A 29 9.83 7.33 -11.01
C ARG A 29 9.05 8.02 -9.90
N ALA A 30 7.90 7.47 -9.52
CA ALA A 30 7.11 8.01 -8.42
C ALA A 30 7.86 7.95 -7.09
N LEU A 31 8.51 6.82 -6.76
CA LEU A 31 9.29 6.69 -5.53
C LEU A 31 10.48 7.65 -5.48
N VAL A 32 11.19 7.84 -6.60
CA VAL A 32 12.27 8.84 -6.70
C VAL A 32 11.71 10.26 -6.51
N GLY A 33 10.57 10.57 -7.12
CA GLY A 33 9.87 11.83 -6.88
C GLY A 33 9.50 12.02 -5.41
N ALA A 34 8.99 10.99 -4.75
CA ALA A 34 8.69 11.00 -3.32
C ALA A 34 9.93 11.35 -2.51
N ALA A 35 11.06 10.68 -2.77
CA ALA A 35 12.33 10.96 -2.10
C ALA A 35 12.77 12.41 -2.30
N ALA A 36 12.65 12.93 -3.53
CA ALA A 36 12.98 14.31 -3.88
C ALA A 36 11.99 15.38 -3.35
N GLY A 37 10.88 14.98 -2.71
CA GLY A 37 9.88 15.94 -2.20
C GLY A 37 8.86 16.40 -3.22
N ALA A 38 8.74 15.72 -4.37
CA ALA A 38 7.69 15.98 -5.33
C ALA A 38 6.30 15.73 -4.73
N ALA A 39 5.32 16.48 -5.21
CA ALA A 39 3.91 16.25 -4.90
C ALA A 39 3.46 14.83 -5.31
N ALA A 40 2.33 14.40 -4.76
CA ALA A 40 1.74 13.12 -5.12
C ALA A 40 1.54 13.02 -6.64
N PRO A 41 1.85 11.87 -7.26
CA PRO A 41 1.50 11.65 -8.66
C PRO A 41 0.00 11.84 -8.84
N ARG A 42 -0.37 12.62 -9.86
CA ARG A 42 -1.77 12.94 -10.18
C ARG A 42 -2.50 11.76 -10.80
N ASP A 43 -1.75 10.84 -11.39
CA ASP A 43 -2.24 9.61 -11.97
C ASP A 43 -2.36 8.52 -10.90
N ALA A 44 -3.40 7.68 -11.03
CA ALA A 44 -3.70 6.53 -10.17
C ALA A 44 -2.61 5.44 -10.17
N ALA A 45 -1.40 5.72 -10.68
CA ALA A 45 -0.25 4.82 -10.74
C ALA A 45 0.09 4.20 -9.37
N LEU A 46 -0.26 4.90 -8.28
CA LEU A 46 -0.07 4.42 -6.91
C LEU A 46 -1.37 4.24 -6.14
N GLY A 47 -2.52 4.51 -6.75
CA GLY A 47 -3.82 4.26 -6.12
C GLY A 47 -4.05 2.74 -5.98
N CYS A 48 -4.69 2.34 -4.89
CA CYS A 48 -5.13 0.96 -4.76
C CYS A 48 -6.24 0.68 -5.79
N PRO A 49 -6.11 -0.33 -6.66
CA PRO A 49 -7.08 -0.59 -7.73
C PRO A 49 -8.47 -1.02 -7.22
N ALA A 50 -8.59 -1.44 -5.95
CA ALA A 50 -9.85 -1.81 -5.33
C ALA A 50 -10.61 -0.62 -4.73
N CYS A 51 -10.02 0.08 -3.75
CA CYS A 51 -10.67 1.21 -3.07
C CYS A 51 -10.43 2.58 -3.73
N ARG A 52 -9.57 2.64 -4.75
CA ARG A 52 -9.16 3.85 -5.49
C ARG A 52 -8.45 4.93 -4.66
N GLY A 53 -8.27 4.72 -3.36
CA GLY A 53 -7.52 5.61 -2.47
C GLY A 53 -6.03 5.27 -2.37
N PRO A 54 -5.29 6.01 -1.51
CA PRO A 54 -3.91 5.69 -1.18
C PRO A 54 -3.78 4.27 -0.60
N PRO A 55 -2.77 3.48 -0.99
CA PRO A 55 -2.63 2.10 -0.54
C PRO A 55 -2.10 2.07 0.90
N LEU A 56 -3.02 1.95 1.84
CA LEU A 56 -2.75 1.80 3.28
C LEU A 56 -2.40 0.34 3.61
N ALA A 57 -1.36 0.12 4.41
CA ALA A 57 -0.69 -1.19 4.53
C ALA A 57 -0.44 -1.82 3.13
N PRO A 58 0.37 -1.16 2.28
CA PRO A 58 0.48 -1.51 0.88
C PRO A 58 1.13 -2.87 0.69
N VAL A 59 0.60 -3.70 -0.20
CA VAL A 59 1.16 -4.98 -0.61
C VAL A 59 1.41 -4.94 -2.10
N THR A 60 2.59 -5.40 -2.54
CA THR A 60 2.93 -5.51 -3.96
C THR A 60 2.98 -6.97 -4.37
N GLY A 61 2.16 -7.34 -5.35
CA GLY A 61 2.17 -8.70 -5.91
C GLY A 61 3.36 -8.93 -6.84
N PRO A 62 3.66 -10.20 -7.19
CA PRO A 62 4.65 -10.53 -8.21
C PRO A 62 4.26 -10.03 -9.61
N CYS A 63 3.02 -9.59 -9.79
CA CYS A 63 2.55 -8.88 -10.99
C CYS A 63 2.93 -7.39 -11.05
N GLY A 64 3.54 -6.85 -9.98
CA GLY A 64 3.92 -5.44 -9.87
C GLY A 64 2.80 -4.48 -9.47
N HIS A 65 1.55 -4.93 -9.34
CA HIS A 65 0.46 -4.12 -8.79
C HIS A 65 0.63 -3.95 -7.28
N THR A 66 0.27 -2.77 -6.77
CA THR A 66 0.24 -2.47 -5.34
C THR A 66 -1.18 -2.15 -4.88
N TRP A 67 -1.61 -2.68 -3.74
CA TRP A 67 -2.96 -2.51 -3.19
C TRP A 67 -2.94 -2.52 -1.66
N CYS A 68 -4.02 -2.07 -1.00
CA CYS A 68 -4.13 -2.19 0.46
C CYS A 68 -4.24 -3.67 0.86
N ARG A 69 -3.52 -4.12 1.89
CA ARG A 69 -3.66 -5.49 2.42
C ARG A 69 -5.12 -5.98 2.55
N PRO A 70 -6.06 -5.24 3.17
CA PRO A 70 -7.46 -5.69 3.31
C PRO A 70 -8.24 -5.73 1.99
N CYS A 71 -7.75 -5.06 0.94
CA CYS A 71 -8.37 -5.05 -0.38
C CYS A 71 -7.96 -6.24 -1.26
N ALA A 72 -7.21 -7.20 -0.73
CA ALA A 72 -6.82 -8.41 -1.46
C ALA A 72 -7.95 -9.46 -1.44
N PRO A 73 -8.72 -9.67 -2.51
CA PRO A 73 -9.75 -10.71 -2.50
C PRO A 73 -9.10 -12.10 -2.52
N ALA A 74 -9.33 -12.90 -1.48
CA ALA A 74 -8.92 -14.31 -1.39
C ALA A 74 -7.45 -14.57 -1.81
N GLY A 75 -6.52 -13.69 -1.40
CA GLY A 75 -5.10 -13.85 -1.71
C GLY A 75 -4.75 -13.64 -3.19
N ARG A 76 -5.50 -12.83 -3.93
CA ARG A 76 -5.24 -12.50 -5.34
C ARG A 76 -5.10 -11.00 -5.54
N CYS A 77 -4.38 -10.62 -6.59
CA CYS A 77 -4.26 -9.24 -7.02
C CYS A 77 -5.65 -8.71 -7.41
N PRO A 78 -6.13 -7.59 -6.83
CA PRO A 78 -7.40 -7.00 -7.18
C PRO A 78 -7.47 -6.43 -8.61
N ALA A 79 -6.32 -6.13 -9.24
CA ALA A 79 -6.28 -5.61 -10.62
C ALA A 79 -6.26 -6.70 -11.70
N CYS A 80 -5.45 -7.74 -11.52
CA CYS A 80 -5.21 -8.75 -12.57
C CYS A 80 -5.51 -10.19 -12.14
N ARG A 81 -6.03 -10.40 -10.92
CA ARG A 81 -6.46 -11.70 -10.36
C ARG A 81 -5.36 -12.77 -10.20
N ARG A 82 -4.11 -12.44 -10.54
CA ARG A 82 -2.93 -13.31 -10.32
C ARG A 82 -2.73 -13.55 -8.82
N ALA A 83 -2.22 -14.72 -8.47
CA ALA A 83 -2.00 -15.09 -7.06
C ALA A 83 -1.07 -14.08 -6.37
N ALA A 84 -1.46 -13.66 -5.17
CA ALA A 84 -0.63 -12.85 -4.29
C ALA A 84 0.25 -13.77 -3.43
N PRO A 85 1.43 -13.31 -3.01
CA PRO A 85 2.29 -14.09 -2.13
C PRO A 85 1.61 -14.24 -0.76
N GLN A 86 1.82 -15.38 -0.11
CA GLN A 86 1.33 -15.63 1.24
C GLN A 86 2.52 -16.02 2.13
N PRO A 87 2.72 -15.36 3.29
CA PRO A 87 1.93 -14.23 3.80
C PRO A 87 2.18 -12.93 3.02
N LEU A 88 1.21 -12.01 3.07
CA LEU A 88 1.34 -10.68 2.47
C LEU A 88 2.27 -9.78 3.31
N ALA A 89 3.38 -9.34 2.71
CA ALA A 89 4.31 -8.39 3.32
C ALA A 89 3.98 -6.94 2.94
N ASP A 90 4.24 -6.00 3.86
CA ASP A 90 4.14 -4.56 3.59
C ASP A 90 5.24 -4.12 2.61
N ASN A 91 4.89 -3.37 1.58
CA ASN A 91 5.84 -2.62 0.78
C ASN A 91 6.22 -1.33 1.54
N VAL A 92 7.29 -1.41 2.32
CA VAL A 92 7.78 -0.30 3.15
C VAL A 92 8.12 0.97 2.36
N LEU A 93 8.57 0.83 1.11
CA LEU A 93 8.89 1.97 0.24
C LEU A 93 7.62 2.73 -0.15
N VAL A 94 6.58 2.01 -0.57
CA VAL A 94 5.29 2.62 -0.88
C VAL A 94 4.65 3.19 0.39
N LYS A 95 4.79 2.51 1.53
CA LYS A 95 4.26 3.00 2.81
C LYS A 95 4.89 4.35 3.21
N ALA A 96 6.20 4.48 3.05
CA ALA A 96 6.92 5.74 3.29
C ALA A 96 6.48 6.85 2.32
N ALA A 97 6.30 6.52 1.04
CA ALA A 97 5.82 7.47 0.04
C ALA A 97 4.39 7.93 0.33
N VAL A 98 3.50 7.02 0.73
CA VAL A 98 2.12 7.33 1.15
C VAL A 98 2.09 8.27 2.35
N ALA A 99 2.93 8.02 3.36
CA ALA A 99 3.03 8.90 4.53
C ALA A 99 3.46 10.32 4.17
N LYS A 100 4.28 10.48 3.12
CA LYS A 100 4.72 11.79 2.62
C LYS A 100 3.65 12.50 1.81
N TRP A 101 3.01 11.78 0.89
CA TRP A 101 2.05 12.37 -0.05
C TRP A 101 0.63 12.54 0.50
N TRP A 102 0.21 11.63 1.37
CA TRP A 102 -1.13 11.64 1.98
C TRP A 102 -1.02 11.49 3.50
N PRO A 103 -0.43 12.48 4.21
CA PRO A 103 -0.16 12.38 5.64
C PRO A 103 -1.44 12.19 6.47
N LEU A 104 -2.54 12.83 6.08
CA LEU A 104 -3.84 12.66 6.75
C LEU A 104 -4.40 11.23 6.57
N ALA A 105 -4.33 10.67 5.36
CA ALA A 105 -4.74 9.29 5.12
C ALA A 105 -3.89 8.31 5.93
N ALA A 106 -2.57 8.52 5.97
CA ALA A 106 -1.65 7.71 6.76
C ALA A 106 -1.89 7.86 8.28
N GLN A 107 -2.25 9.04 8.76
CA GLN A 107 -2.62 9.26 10.16
C GLN A 107 -3.93 8.55 10.51
N ALA A 108 -4.94 8.66 9.66
CA ALA A 108 -6.21 7.98 9.89
C ALA A 108 -6.08 6.45 9.84
N ASP A 109 -5.19 5.91 9.00
CA ASP A 109 -4.84 4.48 9.00
C ASP A 109 -4.21 4.03 10.33
N ARG A 110 -3.25 4.81 10.86
CA ARG A 110 -2.64 4.53 12.16
C ARG A 110 -3.67 4.49 13.28
N LEU A 111 -4.58 5.46 13.31
CA LEU A 111 -5.66 5.51 14.30
C LEU A 111 -6.59 4.29 14.19
N ARG A 112 -6.96 3.88 12.96
CA ARG A 112 -7.73 2.65 12.75
C ARG A 112 -6.97 1.40 13.21
N HIS A 113 -5.68 1.31 12.94
CA HIS A 113 -4.85 0.19 13.39
C HIS A 113 -4.78 0.11 14.92
N GLN A 114 -4.58 1.24 15.60
CA GLN A 114 -4.62 1.31 17.06
C GLN A 114 -5.99 0.89 17.61
N ALA A 115 -7.08 1.33 16.98
CA ALA A 115 -8.42 0.90 17.36
C ALA A 115 -8.60 -0.62 17.26
N ILE A 116 -8.06 -1.26 16.21
CA ILE A 116 -8.11 -2.74 16.06
C ILE A 116 -7.38 -3.43 17.22
N LEU A 117 -6.22 -2.93 17.63
CA LEU A 117 -5.47 -3.48 18.76
C LEU A 117 -6.23 -3.32 20.09
N LEU A 118 -6.92 -2.19 20.27
CA LEU A 118 -7.74 -1.93 21.45
C LEU A 118 -8.99 -2.82 21.49
N ILE A 119 -9.65 -3.02 20.35
CA ILE A 119 -10.77 -3.99 20.22
C ILE A 119 -10.30 -5.39 20.57
N ALA A 120 -9.13 -5.81 20.07
CA ALA A 120 -8.56 -7.12 20.38
C ALA A 120 -8.20 -7.29 21.88
N ALA A 121 -8.02 -6.17 22.60
CA ALA A 121 -7.78 -6.13 24.04
C ALA A 121 -9.05 -5.88 24.87
N ASP A 122 -10.24 -5.92 24.25
CA ASP A 122 -11.55 -5.67 24.88
C ASP A 122 -11.70 -4.26 25.50
N LEU A 123 -10.98 -3.27 24.95
CA LEU A 123 -11.02 -1.87 25.37
C LEU A 123 -11.87 -1.03 24.40
N ALA A 124 -13.19 -1.09 24.57
CA ALA A 124 -14.16 -0.49 23.65
C ALA A 124 -14.09 1.06 23.61
N GLU A 125 -14.11 1.74 24.75
CA GLU A 125 -14.13 3.20 24.81
C GLU A 125 -12.88 3.82 24.18
N PRO A 126 -11.64 3.36 24.49
CA PRO A 126 -10.44 3.83 23.81
C PRO A 126 -10.46 3.55 22.31
N ALA A 127 -11.00 2.40 21.88
CA ALA A 127 -11.10 2.06 20.46
C ALA A 127 -12.04 3.02 19.71
N ILE A 128 -13.22 3.30 20.27
CA ILE A 128 -14.19 4.26 19.72
C ILE A 128 -13.57 5.65 19.62
N ALA A 129 -12.81 6.08 20.63
CA ALA A 129 -12.11 7.36 20.61
C ALA A 129 -11.11 7.46 19.44
N HIS A 130 -10.35 6.40 19.17
CA HIS A 130 -9.43 6.34 18.03
C HIS A 130 -10.17 6.34 16.69
N LEU A 131 -11.28 5.61 16.57
CA LEU A 131 -12.10 5.60 15.35
C LEU A 131 -12.70 6.98 15.07
N ASN A 132 -13.24 7.64 16.09
CA ASN A 132 -13.76 9.01 15.97
C ASN A 132 -12.67 10.00 15.56
N ALA A 133 -11.46 9.87 16.10
CA ALA A 133 -10.31 10.66 15.68
C ALA A 133 -9.95 10.38 14.21
N ALA A 134 -9.98 9.10 13.79
CA ALA A 134 -9.70 8.73 12.40
C ALA A 134 -10.71 9.34 11.43
N ILE A 135 -12.00 9.38 11.79
CA ILE A 135 -13.06 10.02 11.00
C ILE A 135 -12.78 11.52 10.83
N ARG A 136 -12.46 12.23 11.91
CA ARG A 136 -12.13 13.66 11.86
C ARG A 136 -10.92 13.97 10.98
N VAL A 137 -9.89 13.12 11.01
CA VAL A 137 -8.70 13.26 10.16
C VAL A 137 -9.01 12.92 8.70
N CYS A 138 -10.01 12.07 8.45
CA CYS A 138 -10.39 11.58 7.12
C CYS A 138 -11.37 12.47 6.36
N GLU A 139 -11.77 13.65 6.85
CA GLU A 139 -12.63 14.57 6.09
C GLU A 139 -11.96 14.97 4.75
N TYR A 140 -12.30 14.17 3.73
CA TYR A 140 -12.22 14.28 2.27
C TYR A 140 -11.15 15.20 1.64
N PRO A 141 -10.11 14.58 1.02
CA PRO A 141 -9.63 15.11 -0.27
C PRO A 141 -9.32 14.09 -1.37
N TYR A 142 -9.40 12.76 -1.16
CA TYR A 142 -8.93 11.80 -2.19
C TYR A 142 -9.98 11.41 -3.25
N LEU A 143 -11.19 12.00 -3.23
CA LEU A 143 -12.29 11.70 -4.16
C LEU A 143 -12.84 12.92 -4.93
N THR A 144 -12.24 14.11 -4.81
CA THR A 144 -12.78 15.35 -5.42
C THR A 144 -11.97 15.91 -6.59
N SER A 145 -11.04 15.16 -7.16
CA SER A 145 -10.37 15.52 -8.41
C SER A 145 -10.72 14.51 -9.50
N GLY A 146 -11.98 14.55 -9.91
CA GLY A 146 -12.45 14.06 -11.21
C GLY A 146 -12.65 15.23 -12.15
#